data_AF-A0AAT9GTJ5-F1
#
_entry.id   AF-A0AAT9GTJ5-F1
#
_cell.length_a   1.000
_cell.length_b   1.000
_cell.length_c   1.000
_cell.angle_alpha   90.00
_cell.angle_beta   90.00
_cell.angle_gamma   90.00
#
_symmetry.space_group_name_H-M   'P 1'
#
loop_
_entity.id
_entity.type
_entity.pdbx_description
1 polymer ?
#
loop_
_entity_poly.entity_id
_entity_poly.type
_entity_poly.pdbx_seq_one_letter_code
_entity_poly.pdbx_strand_id
1 'polypeptide(L)'
;MSSFLFRLLGVDEIIKDIEEKTKELIYPLKLQRENSLELLKELLKNYNVNIELKESNKPVDEARRLTALASNLTPLSIENPEEVLWQLAQAIKPKGLKKCQK
;
A
#
# COMPACT_ATOMS: atom_id res chain seq x y z
N MET A 1 -24.52 7.61 13.46
CA MET A 1 -25.28 8.87 13.63
C MET A 1 -25.43 9.62 12.30
N SER A 2 -24.35 9.84 11.52
CA SER A 2 -24.45 10.50 10.21
C SER A 2 -25.33 9.77 9.18
N SER A 3 -25.22 8.44 9.06
CA SER A 3 -26.00 7.64 8.09
C SER A 3 -27.51 7.70 8.28
N PHE A 4 -27.99 7.93 9.51
CA PHE A 4 -29.41 7.99 9.82
C PHE A 4 -30.04 9.31 9.36
N LEU A 5 -29.28 10.41 9.42
CA LEU A 5 -29.73 11.73 8.95
C LEU A 5 -29.80 11.80 7.42
N PHE A 6 -28.84 11.19 6.72
CA PHE A 6 -28.86 11.11 5.24
C PHE A 6 -30.09 10.37 4.70
N ARG A 7 -30.47 9.28 5.38
CA ARG A 7 -31.65 8.48 5.05
C ARG A 7 -32.97 9.21 5.32
N LEU A 8 -33.02 10.01 6.39
CA LEU A 8 -34.20 10.77 6.80
C LEU A 8 -34.47 11.98 5.89
N LEU A 9 -33.41 12.61 5.36
CA LEU A 9 -33.47 13.75 4.44
C LEU A 9 -33.69 13.35 2.97
N GLY A 10 -33.80 12.06 2.64
CA GLY A 10 -33.98 11.58 1.27
C GLY A 10 -32.75 11.78 0.37
N VAL A 11 -31.60 12.14 0.94
CA VAL A 11 -30.36 12.41 0.18
C VAL A 11 -29.85 11.13 -0.48
N ASP A 12 -30.15 9.96 0.10
CA ASP A 12 -29.79 8.64 -0.46
C ASP A 12 -30.31 8.42 -1.89
N GLU A 13 -31.48 8.97 -2.25
CA GLU A 13 -32.04 8.85 -3.60
C GLU A 13 -31.32 9.79 -4.59
N ILE A 14 -31.07 11.03 -4.18
CA ILE A 14 -30.31 12.01 -4.96
C ILE A 14 -28.88 11.53 -5.20
N ILE A 15 -28.28 10.87 -4.21
CA ILE A 15 -26.92 10.32 -4.31
C ILE A 15 -26.87 9.20 -5.35
N LYS A 16 -27.90 8.37 -5.54
CA LYS A 16 -27.86 7.28 -6.54
C LYS A 16 -27.65 7.82 -7.96
N ASP A 17 -28.19 9.00 -8.26
CA ASP A 17 -28.12 9.64 -9.58
C ASP A 17 -26.82 10.41 -9.83
N ILE A 18 -25.99 10.60 -8.80
CA ILE A 18 -24.69 11.29 -8.93
C ILE A 18 -23.63 10.31 -9.44
N GLU A 19 -22.84 10.73 -10.42
CA GLU A 19 -21.70 9.98 -10.94
C GLU A 19 -20.71 9.62 -9.81
N GLU A 20 -20.11 8.44 -9.86
CA GLU A 20 -19.24 7.93 -8.79
C GLU A 20 -18.12 8.92 -8.44
N LYS A 21 -17.53 9.60 -9.43
CA LYS A 21 -16.48 10.61 -9.23
C LYS A 21 -16.92 11.84 -8.44
N THR A 22 -18.20 12.22 -8.50
CA THR A 22 -18.72 13.37 -7.74
C THR A 22 -19.12 12.98 -6.32
N LYS A 23 -19.46 11.71 -6.08
CA LYS A 23 -19.66 11.17 -4.71
C LYS A 23 -18.40 11.28 -3.86
N GLU A 24 -17.23 11.14 -4.50
CA GLU A 24 -15.91 11.28 -3.88
C GLU A 24 -15.63 12.68 -3.32
N LEU A 25 -16.27 13.72 -3.87
CA LEU A 25 -16.12 15.11 -3.43
C LEU A 25 -17.05 15.48 -2.27
N ILE A 26 -18.20 14.80 -2.17
CA ILE A 26 -19.27 15.12 -1.21
C ILE A 26 -19.07 14.32 0.09
N TYR A 27 -18.57 13.10 -0.01
CA TYR A 27 -18.29 12.26 1.15
C TYR A 27 -16.80 12.32 1.53
N PRO A 28 -16.48 12.29 2.83
CA PRO A 28 -15.14 11.95 3.25
C PRO A 28 -14.88 10.50 2.85
N LEU A 29 -14.22 10.31 1.71
CA LEU A 29 -13.72 9.00 1.30
C LEU A 29 -12.82 8.47 2.41
N LYS A 30 -13.21 7.35 3.00
CA LYS A 30 -12.26 6.54 3.75
C LYS A 30 -11.34 5.93 2.71
N LEU A 31 -10.22 6.58 2.44
CA LEU A 31 -9.10 5.98 1.73
C LEU A 31 -8.80 4.65 2.42
N GLN A 32 -9.06 3.55 1.71
CA GLN A 32 -8.62 2.25 2.18
C GLN A 32 -7.10 2.27 2.14
N ARG A 33 -6.48 1.79 3.22
CA ARG A 33 -5.02 1.67 3.25
C ARG A 33 -4.62 0.60 2.25
N GLU A 34 -3.56 0.88 1.50
CA GLU A 34 -3.03 -0.10 0.58
C GLU A 34 -2.32 -1.20 1.37
N ASN A 35 -2.48 -2.45 0.92
CA ASN A 35 -1.85 -3.60 1.57
C ASN A 35 -0.38 -3.67 1.15
N SER A 36 0.51 -3.35 2.09
CA SER A 36 1.96 -3.34 1.90
C SER A 36 2.52 -4.67 1.42
N LEU A 37 1.88 -5.79 1.79
CA LEU A 37 2.34 -7.12 1.40
C LEU A 37 2.01 -7.41 -0.07
N GLU A 38 0.82 -7.03 -0.50
CA GLU A 38 0.39 -7.16 -1.90
C GLU A 38 1.27 -6.32 -2.81
N LEU A 39 1.53 -5.06 -2.43
CA LEU A 39 2.46 -4.19 -3.16
C LEU A 39 3.87 -4.80 -3.27
N LEU A 40 4.36 -5.41 -2.20
CA LEU A 40 5.68 -6.03 -2.23
C LEU A 40 5.70 -7.29 -3.12
N LYS A 41 4.62 -8.09 -3.14
CA LYS A 41 4.47 -9.21 -4.07
C LYS A 41 4.42 -8.75 -5.52
N GLU A 42 3.72 -7.66 -5.81
CA GLU A 42 3.68 -7.08 -7.15
C GLU A 42 5.06 -6.59 -7.60
N LEU A 43 5.81 -5.94 -6.71
CA LEU A 43 7.18 -5.53 -6.99
C LEU A 43 8.08 -6.73 -7.29
N LEU A 44 8.05 -7.78 -6.46
CA LEU A 44 8.84 -8.98 -6.69
C LEU A 44 8.48 -9.64 -8.03
N LYS A 45 7.19 -9.69 -8.38
CA LYS A 45 6.72 -10.21 -9.67
C LYS A 45 7.23 -9.37 -10.84
N ASN A 46 7.20 -8.04 -10.73
CA ASN A 46 7.67 -7.14 -11.77
C ASN A 46 9.18 -7.27 -12.04
N TYR A 47 9.96 -7.62 -11.01
CA TYR A 47 11.40 -7.83 -11.11
C TYR A 47 11.81 -9.31 -11.29
N ASN A 48 10.86 -10.22 -11.51
CA ASN A 48 11.08 -11.67 -11.63
C ASN A 48 11.90 -12.27 -10.46
N VAL A 49 11.69 -11.75 -9.25
CA VAL A 49 12.36 -12.24 -8.04
C VAL A 49 11.43 -13.23 -7.33
N ASN A 50 11.85 -14.49 -7.19
CA ASN A 50 11.05 -15.55 -6.59
C ASN A 50 11.46 -15.77 -5.14
N ILE A 51 10.84 -15.03 -4.21
CA ILE A 51 11.10 -15.15 -2.76
C ILE A 51 9.81 -15.54 -2.04
N GLU A 52 9.93 -16.49 -1.13
CA GLU A 52 8.88 -16.78 -0.16
C GLU A 52 8.85 -15.70 0.93
N LEU A 53 7.84 -14.83 0.87
CA LEU A 53 7.60 -13.86 1.93
C LEU A 53 6.91 -14.54 3.11
N LYS A 54 7.58 -14.58 4.25
CA LYS A 54 7.00 -15.01 5.52
C LYS A 54 6.74 -13.77 6.39
N GLU A 55 5.49 -13.63 6.80
CA GLU A 55 5.11 -12.61 7.78
C GLU A 55 5.71 -12.96 9.13
N SER A 56 6.37 -12.00 9.75
CA SER A 56 6.87 -12.15 11.10
C SER A 56 5.79 -11.74 12.09
N ASN A 57 5.58 -12.54 13.12
CA ASN A 57 4.69 -12.19 14.24
C ASN A 57 5.33 -11.20 15.23
N LYS A 58 6.52 -10.65 14.93
CA LYS A 58 7.19 -9.69 15.81
C LYS A 58 6.46 -8.36 15.77
N PRO A 59 6.29 -7.70 16.94
CA PRO A 59 5.70 -6.38 17.00
C PRO A 59 6.57 -5.40 16.22
N VAL A 60 5.93 -4.61 15.35
CA VAL A 60 6.59 -3.55 14.59
C VAL A 60 6.88 -2.38 15.53
N ASP A 61 8.11 -1.90 15.48
CA ASP A 61 8.53 -0.68 16.19
C ASP A 61 7.59 0.50 15.89
N GLU A 62 7.32 1.32 16.91
CA GLU A 62 6.29 2.35 16.85
C GLU A 62 6.61 3.41 15.80
N ALA A 63 7.89 3.78 15.66
CA ALA A 63 8.35 4.69 14.61
C ALA A 63 8.07 4.15 13.19
N ARG A 64 8.30 2.84 12.98
CA ARG A 64 8.03 2.19 11.68
C ARG A 64 6.54 2.10 11.40
N ARG A 65 5.74 1.78 12.44
CA ARG A 65 4.29 1.74 12.35
C ARG A 65 3.71 3.11 11.98
N LEU A 66 4.15 4.18 12.65
CA LEU A 66 3.69 5.54 12.35
C LEU A 66 4.07 5.97 10.94
N THR A 67 5.28 5.63 10.48
CA THR A 67 5.71 5.90 9.10
C THR A 67 4.81 5.21 8.09
N ALA A 68 4.51 3.93 8.28
CA ALA A 68 3.60 3.20 7.39
C ALA A 68 2.19 3.83 7.35
N LEU A 69 1.66 4.20 8.53
CA LEU A 69 0.36 4.85 8.63
C LEU A 69 0.32 6.22 7.97
N ALA A 70 1.41 7.01 8.07
CA ALA A 70 1.54 8.31 7.41
C ALA A 70 1.58 8.17 5.88
N SER A 71 2.16 7.08 5.37
CA SER A 71 2.19 6.75 3.94
C SER A 71 0.91 6.06 3.42
N ASN A 72 -0.16 5.98 4.23
CA ASN A 72 -1.40 5.27 3.89
C ASN A 72 -1.20 3.76 3.58
N LEU A 73 -0.15 3.16 4.15
CA LEU A 73 0.17 1.73 4.01
C LEU A 73 -0.14 0.96 5.30
N THR A 74 -0.36 -0.34 5.15
CA THR A 74 -0.32 -1.25 6.31
C THR A 74 1.13 -1.43 6.79
N PRO A 75 1.37 -1.52 8.12
CA PRO A 75 2.69 -1.81 8.63
C PRO A 75 3.10 -3.25 8.27
N LEU A 76 4.29 -3.40 7.71
CA LEU A 76 4.81 -4.69 7.23
C LEU A 76 5.84 -5.26 8.20
N SER A 77 5.72 -6.55 8.52
CA SER A 77 6.65 -7.30 9.37
C SER A 77 7.08 -8.57 8.64
N ILE A 78 8.35 -8.66 8.24
CA ILE A 78 8.91 -9.79 7.48
C ILE A 78 10.01 -10.43 8.32
N GLU A 79 10.16 -11.76 8.27
CA GLU A 79 11.21 -12.48 9.00
C GLU A 79 12.63 -12.08 8.54
N ASN A 80 12.87 -12.06 7.22
CA ASN A 80 14.18 -11.76 6.61
C ASN A 80 14.12 -10.53 5.68
N PRO A 81 13.98 -9.30 6.22
CA PRO A 81 13.83 -8.10 5.40
C PRO A 81 15.10 -7.79 4.59
N GLU A 82 16.29 -8.08 5.14
CA GLU A 82 17.57 -7.77 4.49
C GLU A 82 17.78 -8.59 3.21
N GLU A 83 17.45 -9.88 3.26
CA GLU A 83 17.58 -10.78 2.11
C GLU A 83 16.63 -10.36 0.97
N VAL A 84 15.38 -10.03 1.32
CA VAL A 84 14.38 -9.51 0.37
C VAL A 84 14.89 -8.24 -0.31
N LEU A 85 15.41 -7.28 0.47
CA LEU A 85 15.95 -6.03 -0.06
C LEU A 85 17.19 -6.26 -0.93
N TRP A 86 18.07 -7.19 -0.53
CA TRP A 86 19.27 -7.50 -1.30
C TRP A 86 18.93 -8.11 -2.66
N GLN A 87 18.00 -9.06 -2.70
CA GLN A 87 17.57 -9.69 -3.95
C GLN A 87 16.84 -8.69 -4.87
N LEU A 88 15.99 -7.83 -4.31
CA LEU A 88 15.40 -6.72 -5.05
C LEU A 88 16.47 -5.78 -5.63
N ALA A 89 17.46 -5.38 -4.83
CA ALA A 89 18.54 -4.52 -5.29
C ALA A 89 19.39 -5.17 -6.40
N GLN A 90 19.61 -6.48 -6.35
CA GLN A 90 20.28 -7.22 -7.43
C GLN A 90 19.47 -7.19 -8.73
N ALA A 91 18.14 -7.35 -8.64
CA ALA A 91 17.26 -7.31 -9.80
C ALA A 91 17.12 -5.90 -10.40
N ILE A 92 17.16 -4.86 -9.55
CA ILE A 92 17.05 -3.45 -9.95
C ILE A 92 18.36 -2.92 -10.59
N LYS A 93 19.48 -3.65 -10.50
CA LYS A 93 20.82 -3.18 -10.91
C LYS A 93 20.78 -2.34 -12.20
N PRO A 94 21.24 -1.07 -12.17
CA PRO A 94 21.24 -0.22 -13.35
C PRO A 94 22.16 -0.83 -14.39
N LYS A 95 21.67 -0.99 -15.63
CA LYS A 95 22.39 -1.57 -16.78
C LYS A 95 23.69 -0.83 -17.19
N GLY A 96 24.20 0.14 -16.41
CA GLY A 96 25.24 1.09 -16.81
C GLY A 96 26.59 1.02 -16.08
N LEU A 97 26.76 0.26 -15.01
CA LEU A 97 27.99 0.31 -14.18
C LEU A 97 29.25 -0.31 -14.82
N LYS A 98 29.15 -0.89 -16.03
CA LYS A 98 30.32 -1.44 -16.75
C LYS A 98 31.20 -0.40 -17.47
N LYS A 99 30.83 0.89 -17.48
CA LYS A 99 31.58 1.94 -18.21
C LYS A 99 32.62 2.71 -17.39
N CYS A 100 32.74 2.45 -16.09
CA CYS A 100 33.63 3.22 -15.19
C CYS A 100 34.75 2.39 -14.56
N GLN A 101 35.20 1.33 -15.22
CA GLN A 101 36.51 0.72 -14.94
C GLN A 101 37.38 0.94 -16.18
N LYS A 102 38.22 1.99 -16.11
CA LYS A 102 39.36 2.23 -16.99
C LYS A 102 40.62 2.01 -16.17
#